data_AF-A0A2D9HRF3-F1
#
_entry.id   AF-A0A2D9HRF3-F1
#
_cell.length_a   1.000
_cell.length_b   1.000
_cell.length_c   1.000
_cell.angle_alpha   90.00
_cell.angle_beta   90.00
_cell.angle_gamma   90.00
#
_symmetry.space_group_name_H-M   'P 1'
#
loop_
_entity.id
_entity.type
_entity.pdbx_description
1 polymer ?
#
loop_
_entity_poly.entity_id
_entity_poly.type
_entity_poly.pdbx_seq_one_letter_code
_entity_poly.pdbx_strand_id
1 'polypeptide(L)'
;MSGVALAFIRPIEYGFAAFGQAAGRASWLLVVIPALGGLVSGWLYELLRTPGEGKGVSRVMWSIYRKRGRLPALEGLRTWLASSATIATGGSAGPEGPIAAIGSVIGSQLAKLFRLPPRQMTTLLGCGAAAGISSVFNTPIAGVFFVTEVMLRDLSSRTFAPIVVAAVVSTAITQSVAGGHPLFPTPQDFGDGAFGWWEIPNYLLLGLLCGAGAAGFGTLISWVGSTFRKIHVGTPLRASMGGLLLGTVAFAWHLIASDATDLPPFLGKSYDQIRILLEPLHYEGQTWRFVGLLILVGVAKGMATAVTFGSGGSGGLFAPSLFMGAAVGGAFGFLVEQVGWLPSASPAHYALVGMGAMVAGTTHAPLTAIFLAYEITRSYSVMLPLMLAAVLAVAIARALRRDSVYTASLSRAGIRLGPISDL
;
A
#
# COMPACT_ATOMS: atom_id res chain seq x y z
N MET A 1 -7.70 1.95 -19.29
CA MET A 1 -7.10 1.46 -18.02
C MET A 1 -8.12 0.75 -17.15
N SER A 2 -9.34 1.26 -17.01
CA SER A 2 -10.43 0.68 -16.20
C SER A 2 -10.63 -0.83 -16.40
N GLY A 3 -10.77 -1.30 -17.65
CA GLY A 3 -10.89 -2.74 -17.93
C GLY A 3 -9.68 -3.58 -17.52
N VAL A 4 -8.46 -3.03 -17.68
CA VAL A 4 -7.21 -3.68 -17.25
C VAL A 4 -7.15 -3.78 -15.72
N ALA A 5 -7.54 -2.73 -15.00
CA ALA A 5 -7.58 -2.72 -13.54
C ALA A 5 -8.56 -3.76 -12.98
N LEU A 6 -9.77 -3.83 -13.54
CA LEU A 6 -10.76 -4.84 -13.15
C LEU A 6 -10.29 -6.26 -13.45
N ALA A 7 -9.70 -6.48 -14.62
CA ALA A 7 -9.12 -7.78 -14.99
C ALA A 7 -7.92 -8.17 -14.11
N PHE A 8 -7.19 -7.20 -13.55
CA PHE A 8 -6.09 -7.47 -12.63
C PHE A 8 -6.59 -7.79 -11.22
N ILE A 9 -7.61 -7.09 -10.72
CA ILE A 9 -8.06 -7.18 -9.31
C ILE A 9 -8.99 -8.34 -9.05
N ARG A 10 -10.01 -8.54 -9.90
CA ARG A 10 -11.04 -9.55 -9.63
C ARG A 10 -10.46 -10.97 -9.47
N PRO A 11 -9.48 -11.40 -10.28
CA PRO A 11 -8.84 -12.70 -10.06
C PRO A 11 -8.06 -12.79 -8.75
N ILE A 12 -7.47 -11.68 -8.28
CA ILE A 12 -6.77 -11.64 -6.98
C ILE A 12 -7.76 -11.85 -5.83
N GLU A 13 -8.92 -11.20 -5.90
CA GLU A 13 -9.97 -11.31 -4.89
C GLU A 13 -10.56 -12.72 -4.86
N TYR A 14 -10.91 -13.25 -6.03
CA TYR A 14 -11.40 -14.62 -6.15
C TYR A 14 -10.38 -15.64 -5.64
N GLY A 15 -9.11 -15.49 -6.03
CA GLY A 15 -8.04 -16.39 -5.60
C GLY A 15 -7.79 -16.33 -4.10
N PHE A 16 -7.81 -15.14 -3.49
CA PHE A 16 -7.64 -14.99 -2.04
C PHE A 16 -8.83 -15.57 -1.25
N ALA A 17 -10.06 -15.38 -1.74
CA ALA A 17 -11.25 -16.00 -1.15
C ALA A 17 -11.20 -17.54 -1.26
N ALA A 18 -10.81 -18.07 -2.41
CA ALA A 18 -10.62 -19.52 -2.60
C ALA A 18 -9.53 -20.09 -1.68
N PHE A 19 -8.43 -19.34 -1.48
CA PHE A 19 -7.41 -19.67 -0.50
C PHE A 19 -7.99 -19.74 0.93
N GLY A 20 -8.78 -18.76 1.34
CA GLY A 20 -9.45 -18.75 2.65
C GLY A 20 -10.36 -19.96 2.87
N GLN A 21 -11.20 -20.29 1.89
CA GLN A 21 -12.07 -21.47 1.96
C GLN A 21 -11.28 -22.78 2.04
N ALA A 22 -10.20 -22.90 1.27
CA ALA A 22 -9.36 -24.09 1.29
C ALA A 22 -8.64 -24.24 2.64
N ALA A 23 -8.06 -23.15 3.16
CA ALA A 23 -7.41 -23.11 4.45
C ALA A 23 -8.37 -23.44 5.62
N GLY A 24 -9.62 -22.97 5.55
CA GLY A 24 -10.65 -23.31 6.54
C GLY A 24 -11.04 -24.79 6.54
N ARG A 25 -10.92 -25.49 5.40
CA ARG A 25 -11.14 -26.95 5.32
C ARG A 25 -9.93 -27.75 5.78
N ALA A 26 -8.73 -27.24 5.54
CA ALA A 26 -7.48 -27.91 5.84
C ALA A 26 -6.40 -26.89 6.21
N SER A 27 -6.18 -26.71 7.52
CA SER A 27 -5.31 -25.66 8.06
C SER A 27 -3.85 -25.75 7.60
N TRP A 28 -3.34 -26.93 7.22
CA TRP A 28 -2.00 -27.07 6.64
C TRP A 28 -1.84 -26.35 5.28
N LEU A 29 -2.94 -26.05 4.58
CA LEU A 29 -2.92 -25.25 3.36
C LEU A 29 -2.52 -23.79 3.60
N LEU A 30 -2.63 -23.29 4.83
CA LEU A 30 -2.06 -21.99 5.23
C LEU A 30 -0.54 -21.95 5.00
N VAL A 31 0.15 -23.09 5.05
CA VAL A 31 1.59 -23.18 4.82
C VAL A 31 1.92 -23.37 3.35
N VAL A 32 1.22 -24.29 2.68
CA VAL A 32 1.56 -24.74 1.34
C VAL A 32 1.19 -23.72 0.25
N ILE A 33 0.02 -23.08 0.36
CA ILE A 33 -0.47 -22.18 -0.69
C ILE A 33 0.41 -20.92 -0.81
N PRO A 34 0.77 -20.20 0.27
CA PRO A 34 1.69 -19.06 0.16
C PRO A 34 3.08 -19.46 -0.36
N ALA A 35 3.57 -20.65 -0.01
CA ALA A 35 4.85 -21.18 -0.50
C ALA A 35 4.84 -21.41 -2.01
N LEU A 36 3.75 -21.99 -2.55
CA LEU A 36 3.56 -22.19 -3.99
C LEU A 36 3.38 -20.85 -4.72
N GLY A 37 2.62 -19.91 -4.14
CA GLY A 37 2.48 -18.57 -4.71
C GLY A 37 3.80 -17.80 -4.78
N GLY A 38 4.62 -17.90 -3.73
CA GLY A 38 5.99 -17.39 -3.72
C GLY A 38 6.86 -18.04 -4.80
N LEU A 39 6.79 -19.37 -4.94
CA LEU A 39 7.53 -20.11 -5.97
C LEU A 39 7.16 -19.63 -7.38
N VAL A 40 5.87 -19.55 -7.69
CA VAL A 40 5.35 -19.09 -8.99
C VAL A 40 5.76 -17.64 -9.25
N SER A 41 5.63 -16.76 -8.25
CA SER A 41 6.05 -15.36 -8.35
C SER A 41 7.53 -15.22 -8.67
N GLY A 42 8.40 -15.93 -7.94
CA GLY A 42 9.84 -15.90 -8.21
C GLY A 42 10.22 -16.54 -9.55
N TRP A 43 9.52 -17.60 -9.97
CA TRP A 43 9.70 -18.22 -11.28
C TRP A 43 9.34 -17.28 -12.43
N LEU A 44 8.23 -16.53 -12.32
CA LEU A 44 7.86 -15.51 -13.29
C LEU A 44 8.90 -14.39 -13.40
N TYR A 45 9.54 -14.01 -12.29
CA TYR A 45 10.63 -13.03 -12.32
C TYR A 45 11.90 -13.55 -13.00
N GLU A 46 12.17 -14.85 -12.95
CA GLU A 46 13.29 -15.46 -13.64
C GLU A 46 13.01 -15.79 -15.11
N LEU A 47 11.77 -16.15 -15.45
CA LEU A 47 11.38 -16.45 -16.81
C LEU A 47 11.21 -15.18 -17.65
N LEU A 48 10.55 -14.16 -17.09
CA LEU A 48 10.21 -12.91 -17.79
C LEU A 48 11.18 -11.78 -17.41
N ARG A 49 12.48 -12.07 -17.42
CA ARG A 49 13.53 -11.11 -17.01
C ARG A 49 13.50 -9.85 -17.88
N THR A 50 13.60 -8.69 -17.24
CA THR A 50 13.74 -7.40 -17.92
C THR A 50 14.87 -6.60 -17.25
N PRO A 51 15.76 -5.94 -18.02
CA PRO A 51 16.98 -5.34 -17.47
C PRO A 51 16.68 -4.08 -16.66
N GLY A 52 17.25 -3.97 -15.46
CA GLY A 52 17.23 -2.76 -14.60
C GLY A 52 16.87 -3.08 -13.13
N GLU A 53 16.60 -2.05 -12.34
CA GLU A 53 16.53 -2.16 -10.88
C GLU A 53 15.13 -1.97 -10.29
N GLY A 54 14.88 -2.61 -9.15
CA GLY A 54 13.63 -2.52 -8.40
C GLY A 54 12.46 -3.31 -8.98
N LYS A 55 11.30 -3.21 -8.31
CA LYS A 55 10.02 -3.79 -8.73
C LYS A 55 8.92 -2.73 -8.66
N GLY A 56 7.82 -2.93 -9.40
CA GLY A 56 6.64 -2.05 -9.34
C GLY A 56 6.98 -0.57 -9.56
N VAL A 57 6.57 0.29 -8.63
CA VAL A 57 6.75 1.75 -8.72
C VAL A 57 8.23 2.15 -8.75
N SER A 58 9.08 1.57 -7.90
CA SER A 58 10.52 1.85 -7.90
C SER A 58 11.17 1.55 -9.24
N ARG A 59 10.67 0.50 -9.92
CA ARG A 59 11.13 0.11 -11.25
C ARG A 59 10.72 1.13 -12.32
N VAL A 60 9.50 1.66 -12.23
CA VAL A 60 9.05 2.74 -13.10
C VAL A 60 9.90 3.99 -12.90
N MET A 61 10.15 4.38 -11.65
CA MET A 61 11.02 5.51 -11.32
C MET A 61 12.43 5.30 -11.89
N TRP A 62 13.01 4.11 -11.74
CA TRP A 62 14.30 3.78 -12.36
C TRP A 62 14.30 4.02 -13.88
N SER A 63 13.24 3.63 -14.58
CA SER A 63 13.12 3.83 -16.03
C SER A 63 12.99 5.31 -16.40
N ILE A 64 12.26 6.11 -15.63
CA ILE A 64 12.16 7.56 -15.84
C ILE A 64 13.57 8.18 -15.83
N TYR A 65 14.38 7.88 -14.81
CA TYR A 65 15.71 8.45 -14.66
C TYR A 65 16.77 7.86 -15.61
N ARG A 66 16.80 6.53 -15.83
CA ARG A 66 17.88 5.86 -16.60
C ARG A 66 17.52 5.54 -18.04
N LYS A 67 16.23 5.40 -18.36
CA LYS A 67 15.74 4.92 -19.67
C LYS A 67 14.76 5.89 -20.33
N ARG A 68 14.67 7.13 -19.82
CA ARG A 68 13.78 8.18 -20.35
C ARG A 68 12.31 7.72 -20.41
N GLY A 69 11.88 6.96 -19.41
CA GLY A 69 10.50 6.44 -19.27
C GLY A 69 10.16 5.25 -20.18
N ARG A 70 11.13 4.64 -20.86
CA ARG A 70 10.89 3.46 -21.71
C ARG A 70 10.79 2.19 -20.86
N LEU A 71 9.63 1.55 -20.88
CA LEU A 71 9.35 0.31 -20.17
C LEU A 71 8.97 -0.79 -21.16
N PRO A 72 9.56 -2.00 -21.11
CA PRO A 72 9.16 -3.09 -22.00
C PRO A 72 7.78 -3.64 -21.63
N ALA A 73 6.97 -4.02 -22.62
CA ALA A 73 5.62 -4.58 -22.40
C ALA A 73 5.65 -5.83 -21.49
N LEU A 74 6.70 -6.65 -21.63
CA LEU A 74 6.95 -7.82 -20.81
C LEU A 74 6.97 -7.51 -19.29
N GLU A 75 7.37 -6.29 -18.92
CA GLU A 75 7.40 -5.85 -17.52
C GLU A 75 6.02 -5.71 -16.91
N GLY A 76 5.05 -5.23 -17.71
CA GLY A 76 3.64 -5.17 -17.30
C GLY A 76 3.08 -6.56 -17.09
N LEU A 77 3.31 -7.47 -18.04
CA LEU A 77 2.87 -8.86 -17.95
C LEU A 77 3.47 -9.59 -16.73
N ARG A 78 4.79 -9.47 -16.54
CA ARG A 78 5.47 -10.03 -15.36
C ARG A 78 4.88 -9.49 -14.07
N THR A 79 4.72 -8.16 -13.97
CA THR A 79 4.22 -7.51 -12.76
C THR A 79 2.80 -7.93 -12.45
N TRP A 80 1.95 -8.07 -13.47
CA TRP A 80 0.60 -8.60 -13.34
C TRP A 80 0.65 -10.00 -12.75
N LEU A 81 1.24 -10.97 -13.47
CA LEU A 81 1.16 -12.39 -13.09
C LEU A 81 1.82 -12.66 -11.74
N ALA A 82 3.00 -12.09 -11.49
CA ALA A 82 3.73 -12.34 -10.26
C ALA A 82 3.06 -11.71 -9.04
N SER A 83 2.48 -10.52 -9.18
CA SER A 83 1.75 -9.87 -8.07
C SER A 83 0.42 -10.56 -7.82
N SER A 84 -0.29 -11.01 -8.87
CA SER A 84 -1.49 -11.83 -8.70
C SER A 84 -1.18 -13.12 -7.96
N ALA A 85 -0.13 -13.85 -8.35
CA ALA A 85 0.30 -15.07 -7.67
C ALA A 85 0.66 -14.83 -6.20
N THR A 86 1.35 -13.72 -5.90
CA THR A 86 1.75 -13.38 -4.51
C THR A 86 0.55 -13.03 -3.65
N ILE A 87 -0.33 -12.11 -4.11
CA ILE A 87 -1.41 -11.56 -3.28
C ILE A 87 -2.56 -12.57 -3.15
N ALA A 88 -2.92 -13.26 -4.23
CA ALA A 88 -4.02 -14.23 -4.23
C ALA A 88 -3.76 -15.45 -3.34
N THR A 89 -2.48 -15.80 -3.13
CA THR A 89 -2.08 -16.95 -2.29
C THR A 89 -1.74 -16.56 -0.85
N GLY A 90 -2.01 -15.31 -0.45
CA GLY A 90 -1.85 -14.85 0.92
C GLY A 90 -0.59 -14.06 1.24
N GLY A 91 0.31 -13.86 0.28
CA GLY A 91 1.44 -12.94 0.44
C GLY A 91 0.98 -11.55 0.85
N SER A 92 1.57 -11.00 1.91
CA SER A 92 1.16 -9.71 2.49
C SER A 92 1.63 -8.57 1.59
N ALA A 93 0.76 -8.12 0.70
CA ALA A 93 0.97 -7.01 -0.21
C ALA A 93 -0.35 -6.50 -0.78
N GLY A 94 -0.34 -5.29 -1.33
CA GLY A 94 -1.47 -4.69 -2.02
C GLY A 94 -1.33 -4.63 -3.56
N PRO A 95 -2.41 -4.36 -4.29
CA PRO A 95 -2.41 -4.30 -5.76
C PRO A 95 -1.96 -2.94 -6.32
N GLU A 96 -1.69 -1.94 -5.47
CA GLU A 96 -1.51 -0.53 -5.84
C GLU A 96 -0.22 -0.28 -6.63
N GLY A 97 0.88 -0.78 -6.09
CA GLY A 97 2.19 -0.70 -6.75
C GLY A 97 2.18 -1.40 -8.11
N PRO A 98 1.66 -2.63 -8.21
CA PRO A 98 1.50 -3.35 -9.47
C PRO A 98 0.63 -2.61 -10.49
N ILE A 99 -0.55 -2.11 -10.12
CA ILE A 99 -1.43 -1.46 -11.10
C ILE A 99 -0.85 -0.14 -11.61
N ALA A 100 -0.18 0.62 -10.74
CA ALA A 100 0.53 1.83 -11.14
C ALA A 100 1.63 1.51 -12.16
N ALA A 101 2.37 0.41 -11.95
CA ALA A 101 3.41 -0.05 -12.85
C ALA A 101 2.87 -0.61 -14.17
N ILE A 102 1.79 -1.40 -14.14
CA ILE A 102 1.11 -1.92 -15.34
C ILE A 102 0.59 -0.74 -16.17
N GLY A 103 -0.07 0.24 -15.54
CA GLY A 103 -0.51 1.47 -16.19
C GLY A 103 0.64 2.27 -16.80
N SER A 104 1.75 2.40 -16.06
CA SER A 104 2.98 3.04 -16.56
C SER A 104 3.53 2.36 -17.81
N VAL A 105 3.53 1.03 -17.85
CA VAL A 105 3.97 0.25 -19.02
C VAL A 105 3.05 0.51 -20.21
N ILE A 106 1.73 0.52 -20.02
CA ILE A 106 0.77 0.83 -21.10
C ILE A 106 1.00 2.24 -21.65
N GLY A 107 1.12 3.23 -20.77
CA GLY A 107 1.43 4.61 -21.16
C GLY A 107 2.75 4.73 -21.93
N SER A 108 3.79 4.03 -21.48
CA SER A 108 5.10 3.98 -22.14
C SER A 108 5.03 3.33 -23.53
N GLN A 109 4.26 2.24 -23.68
CA GLN A 109 4.07 1.57 -24.98
C GLN A 109 3.28 2.43 -25.95
N LEU A 110 2.24 3.13 -25.51
CA LEU A 110 1.49 4.09 -26.34
C LEU A 110 2.40 5.24 -26.78
N ALA A 111 3.17 5.83 -25.86
CA ALA A 111 4.13 6.87 -26.22
C ALA A 111 5.18 6.38 -27.22
N LYS A 112 5.62 5.12 -27.11
CA LYS A 112 6.53 4.50 -28.08
C LYS A 112 5.86 4.31 -29.44
N LEU A 113 4.61 3.86 -29.46
CA LEU A 113 3.81 3.67 -30.69
C LEU A 113 3.69 4.99 -31.46
N PHE A 114 3.38 6.09 -30.77
CA PHE A 114 3.29 7.43 -31.33
C PHE A 114 4.65 8.14 -31.50
N ARG A 115 5.77 7.47 -31.19
CA ARG A 115 7.15 7.98 -31.31
C ARG A 115 7.37 9.31 -30.57
N LEU A 116 6.74 9.47 -29.40
CA LEU A 116 6.79 10.73 -28.65
C LEU A 116 8.17 11.00 -28.02
N PRO A 117 8.56 12.28 -27.86
CA PRO A 117 9.79 12.68 -27.18
C PRO A 117 9.78 12.30 -25.69
N PRO A 118 10.97 12.23 -25.04
CA PRO A 118 11.13 11.80 -23.65
C PRO A 118 10.21 12.46 -22.62
N ARG A 119 9.96 13.76 -22.73
CA ARG A 119 9.06 14.47 -21.80
C ARG A 119 7.61 14.00 -21.93
N GLN A 120 7.12 13.88 -23.17
CA GLN A 120 5.76 13.38 -23.42
C GLN A 120 5.63 11.88 -23.11
N MET A 121 6.72 11.11 -23.28
CA MET A 121 6.81 9.72 -22.83
C MET A 121 6.59 9.59 -21.33
N THR A 122 7.25 10.42 -20.52
CA THR A 122 7.05 10.42 -19.06
C THR A 122 5.64 10.89 -18.67
N THR A 123 5.08 11.87 -19.38
CA THR A 123 3.69 12.30 -19.17
C THR A 123 2.69 11.18 -19.46
N LEU A 124 2.77 10.50 -20.61
CA LEU A 124 1.86 9.40 -20.96
C LEU A 124 2.00 8.19 -20.02
N LEU A 125 3.23 7.87 -19.62
CA LEU A 125 3.50 6.90 -18.57
C LEU A 125 2.77 7.29 -17.27
N GLY A 126 2.88 8.55 -16.85
CA GLY A 126 2.16 9.09 -15.70
C GLY A 126 0.64 9.03 -15.86
N CYS A 127 0.10 9.35 -17.04
CA CYS A 127 -1.32 9.22 -17.35
C CYS A 127 -1.81 7.77 -17.15
N GLY A 128 -1.04 6.79 -17.62
CA GLY A 128 -1.36 5.38 -17.43
C GLY A 128 -1.32 4.94 -15.97
N ALA A 129 -0.32 5.41 -15.21
CA ALA A 129 -0.18 5.14 -13.78
C ALA A 129 -1.34 5.72 -12.97
N ALA A 130 -1.66 7.01 -13.16
CA ALA A 130 -2.76 7.70 -12.49
C ALA A 130 -4.09 7.03 -12.84
N ALA A 131 -4.36 6.82 -14.13
CA ALA A 131 -5.56 6.13 -14.59
C ALA A 131 -5.72 4.74 -13.97
N GLY A 132 -4.62 3.99 -13.79
CA GLY A 132 -4.61 2.69 -13.12
C GLY A 132 -5.00 2.80 -11.65
N ILE A 133 -4.32 3.66 -10.87
CA ILE A 133 -4.62 3.86 -9.44
C ILE A 133 -6.05 4.32 -9.25
N SER A 134 -6.48 5.32 -10.02
CA SER A 134 -7.82 5.90 -9.94
C SER A 134 -8.92 4.88 -10.26
N SER A 135 -8.70 3.97 -11.21
CA SER A 135 -9.64 2.88 -11.50
C SER A 135 -9.70 1.78 -10.43
N VAL A 136 -8.65 1.61 -9.62
CA VAL A 136 -8.65 0.59 -8.56
C VAL A 136 -9.33 1.09 -7.30
N PHE A 137 -8.98 2.31 -6.91
CA PHE A 137 -9.41 2.87 -5.64
C PHE A 137 -10.65 3.72 -5.73
N ASN A 138 -11.08 4.07 -6.96
CA ASN A 138 -12.07 5.10 -7.19
C ASN A 138 -11.59 6.49 -6.69
N THR A 139 -10.28 6.75 -6.79
CA THR A 139 -9.58 7.93 -6.23
C THR A 139 -8.84 8.71 -7.33
N PRO A 140 -9.54 9.50 -8.16
CA PRO A 140 -8.90 10.30 -9.21
C PRO A 140 -7.87 11.30 -8.67
N ILE A 141 -8.18 12.03 -7.60
CA ILE A 141 -7.31 13.08 -7.08
C ILE A 141 -6.02 12.47 -6.50
N ALA A 142 -6.15 11.44 -5.68
CA ALA A 142 -5.02 10.72 -5.10
C ALA A 142 -4.14 10.08 -6.16
N GLY A 143 -4.72 9.54 -7.24
CA GLY A 143 -3.97 8.98 -8.36
C GLY A 143 -3.12 10.03 -9.08
N VAL A 144 -3.64 11.24 -9.26
CA VAL A 144 -2.88 12.37 -9.83
C VAL A 144 -1.71 12.74 -8.92
N PHE A 145 -1.97 12.99 -7.63
CA PHE A 145 -0.92 13.37 -6.69
C PHE A 145 0.12 12.27 -6.49
N PHE A 146 -0.28 11.00 -6.47
CA PHE A 146 0.67 9.89 -6.42
C PHE A 146 1.67 9.98 -7.58
N VAL A 147 1.20 10.24 -8.80
CA VAL A 147 2.08 10.32 -9.96
C VAL A 147 2.96 11.57 -9.90
N THR A 148 2.41 12.73 -9.55
CA THR A 148 3.17 13.99 -9.58
C THR A 148 4.11 14.17 -8.40
N GLU A 149 3.72 13.70 -7.21
CA GLU A 149 4.50 13.81 -5.96
C GLU A 149 5.48 12.64 -5.76
N VAL A 150 5.06 11.40 -6.06
CA VAL A 150 5.90 10.20 -5.82
C VAL A 150 6.71 9.82 -7.06
N MET A 151 6.05 9.67 -8.21
CA MET A 151 6.67 9.00 -9.38
C MET A 151 7.48 9.94 -10.25
N LEU A 152 6.84 10.98 -10.78
CA LEU A 152 7.43 11.92 -11.75
C LEU A 152 8.21 13.02 -11.05
N ARG A 153 7.72 13.45 -9.87
CA ARG A 153 8.29 14.58 -9.14
C ARG A 153 8.32 15.82 -10.03
N ASP A 154 7.15 16.14 -10.58
CA ASP A 154 6.92 17.25 -11.51
C ASP A 154 5.47 17.74 -11.37
N LEU A 155 5.30 18.99 -10.95
CA LEU A 155 3.99 19.66 -10.81
C LEU A 155 3.72 20.67 -11.95
N SER A 156 4.48 20.60 -13.05
CA SER A 156 4.25 21.50 -14.19
C SER A 156 2.86 21.30 -14.81
N SER A 157 2.21 22.41 -15.18
CA SER A 157 0.85 22.41 -15.75
C SER A 157 0.73 21.53 -17.01
N ARG A 158 1.81 21.44 -17.80
CA ARG A 158 1.90 20.62 -19.01
C ARG A 158 1.84 19.12 -18.74
N THR A 159 2.35 18.67 -17.59
CA THR A 159 2.31 17.27 -17.15
C THR A 159 1.04 17.00 -16.35
N PHE A 160 0.63 17.95 -15.51
CA PHE A 160 -0.51 17.82 -14.60
C PHE A 160 -1.85 17.65 -15.34
N ALA A 161 -2.17 18.51 -16.30
CA ALA A 161 -3.49 18.50 -16.95
C ALA A 161 -3.79 17.18 -17.70
N PRO A 162 -2.88 16.59 -18.51
CA PRO A 162 -3.12 15.29 -19.15
C PRO A 162 -3.31 14.15 -18.14
N ILE A 163 -2.60 14.18 -17.01
CA ILE A 163 -2.71 13.17 -15.95
C ILE A 163 -4.08 13.23 -15.29
N VAL A 164 -4.57 14.44 -14.99
CA VAL A 164 -5.94 14.67 -14.46
C VAL A 164 -6.99 14.12 -15.40
N VAL A 165 -6.92 14.45 -16.69
CA VAL A 165 -7.87 13.96 -17.70
C VAL A 165 -7.88 12.43 -17.73
N ALA A 166 -6.70 11.80 -17.76
CA ALA A 166 -6.60 10.34 -17.78
C ALA A 166 -7.17 9.69 -16.51
N ALA A 167 -6.90 10.26 -15.33
CA ALA A 167 -7.43 9.79 -14.05
C ALA A 167 -8.97 9.88 -14.02
N VAL A 168 -9.53 11.04 -14.35
CA VAL A 168 -10.98 11.30 -14.35
C VAL A 168 -11.71 10.37 -15.31
N VAL A 169 -11.24 10.24 -16.56
CA VAL A 169 -11.87 9.36 -17.56
C VAL A 169 -11.81 7.91 -17.11
N SER A 170 -10.67 7.46 -16.56
CA SER A 170 -10.52 6.08 -16.06
C SER A 170 -11.46 5.80 -14.89
N THR A 171 -11.60 6.73 -13.95
CA THR A 171 -12.54 6.62 -12.83
C THR A 171 -13.98 6.60 -13.33
N ALA A 172 -14.39 7.53 -14.20
CA ALA A 172 -15.76 7.60 -14.71
C ALA A 172 -16.19 6.29 -15.39
N ILE A 173 -15.32 5.69 -16.21
CA ILE A 173 -15.57 4.38 -16.84
C ILE A 173 -15.61 3.26 -15.80
N THR A 174 -14.78 3.32 -14.75
CA THR A 174 -14.82 2.32 -13.68
C THR A 174 -16.13 2.40 -12.91
N GLN A 175 -16.56 3.61 -12.56
CA GLN A 175 -17.79 3.84 -11.80
C GLN A 175 -19.04 3.39 -12.57
N SER A 176 -19.07 3.56 -13.89
CA SER A 176 -20.19 3.11 -14.71
C SER A 176 -20.31 1.58 -14.81
N VAL A 177 -19.23 0.84 -14.59
CA VAL A 177 -19.20 -0.62 -14.69
C VAL A 177 -19.21 -1.33 -13.34
N ALA A 178 -18.48 -0.81 -12.35
CA ALA A 178 -18.24 -1.43 -11.05
C ALA A 178 -18.88 -0.69 -9.88
N GLY A 179 -19.51 0.46 -10.12
CA GLY A 179 -20.11 1.30 -9.09
C GLY A 179 -19.15 2.34 -8.50
N GLY A 180 -19.73 3.37 -7.87
CA GLY A 180 -19.01 4.54 -7.38
C GLY A 180 -18.84 4.59 -5.86
N HIS A 181 -18.82 3.45 -5.17
CA HIS A 181 -18.71 3.42 -3.71
C HIS A 181 -17.24 3.62 -3.24
N PRO A 182 -17.02 4.24 -2.07
CA PRO A 182 -15.69 4.31 -1.46
C PRO A 182 -15.22 2.92 -1.03
N LEU A 183 -13.90 2.72 -0.99
CA LEU A 183 -13.31 1.43 -0.61
C LEU A 183 -13.55 1.11 0.87
N PHE A 184 -13.52 2.13 1.72
CA PHE A 184 -13.73 2.05 3.16
C PHE A 184 -14.89 2.99 3.54
N PRO A 185 -16.15 2.58 3.34
CA PRO A 185 -17.28 3.42 3.71
C PRO A 185 -17.25 3.68 5.21
N THR A 186 -17.26 4.95 5.58
CA THR A 186 -17.30 5.34 6.98
C THR A 186 -18.74 5.59 7.43
N PRO A 187 -19.13 5.17 8.65
CA PRO A 187 -20.39 5.61 9.24
C PRO A 187 -20.46 7.14 9.27
N GLN A 188 -21.66 7.70 9.14
CA GLN A 188 -21.84 9.17 9.17
C GLN A 188 -21.52 9.78 10.54
N ASP A 189 -21.47 8.95 11.59
CA ASP A 189 -21.36 9.38 12.98
C ASP A 189 -19.98 9.07 13.59
N PHE A 190 -18.92 9.75 13.14
CA PHE A 190 -17.63 9.78 13.88
C PHE A 190 -17.66 10.69 15.13
N GLY A 191 -18.86 11.05 15.59
CA GLY A 191 -19.15 12.08 16.58
C GLY A 191 -19.46 13.44 15.93
N ASP A 192 -20.29 14.25 16.60
CA ASP A 192 -20.63 15.63 16.21
C ASP A 192 -19.41 16.60 16.30
N GLY A 193 -18.27 16.08 16.73
CA GLY A 193 -17.05 16.81 17.05
C GLY A 193 -16.34 17.38 15.85
N ALA A 194 -16.56 18.67 15.57
CA ALA A 194 -15.62 19.44 14.78
C ALA A 194 -14.21 19.35 15.38
N PHE A 195 -13.19 19.21 14.53
CA PHE A 195 -11.78 19.20 14.93
C PHE A 195 -11.48 20.40 15.84
N GLY A 196 -11.23 20.13 17.11
CA GLY A 196 -10.97 21.14 18.13
C GLY A 196 -9.49 21.40 18.32
N TRP A 197 -9.13 22.62 18.71
CA TRP A 197 -7.73 22.98 18.99
C TRP A 197 -7.10 22.13 20.12
N TRP A 198 -7.91 21.61 21.04
CA TRP A 198 -7.49 20.72 22.12
C TRP A 198 -7.10 19.31 21.64
N GLU A 199 -7.53 18.88 20.44
CA GLU A 199 -7.15 17.58 19.88
C GLU A 199 -5.80 17.64 19.15
N ILE A 200 -5.28 18.85 18.86
CA ILE A 200 -4.00 19.06 18.18
C ILE A 200 -2.86 18.25 18.81
N PRO A 201 -2.66 18.24 20.14
CA PRO A 201 -1.60 17.43 20.77
C PRO A 201 -1.74 15.94 20.49
N ASN A 202 -2.96 15.40 20.47
CA ASN A 202 -3.22 13.99 20.21
C ASN A 202 -2.84 13.63 18.78
N TYR A 203 -3.20 14.46 17.79
CA TYR A 203 -2.86 14.22 16.39
C TYR A 203 -1.38 14.49 16.07
N LEU A 204 -0.71 15.40 16.79
CA LEU A 204 0.74 15.52 16.74
C LEU A 204 1.42 14.25 17.25
N LEU A 205 0.98 13.72 18.39
CA LEU A 205 1.52 12.48 18.92
C LEU A 205 1.25 11.30 17.98
N LEU A 206 0.05 11.19 17.41
CA LEU A 206 -0.27 10.18 16.41
C LEU A 206 0.62 10.30 15.17
N GLY A 207 0.86 11.52 14.67
CA GLY A 207 1.78 11.78 13.57
C GLY A 207 3.21 11.35 13.88
N LEU A 208 3.69 11.62 15.09
CA LEU A 208 5.00 11.16 15.58
C LEU A 208 5.08 9.63 15.59
N LEU A 209 4.07 8.95 16.15
CA LEU A 209 4.00 7.49 16.23
C LEU A 209 3.95 6.85 14.83
N CYS A 210 3.13 7.39 13.93
CA CYS A 210 3.03 6.92 12.55
C CYS A 210 4.34 7.17 11.76
N GLY A 211 4.99 8.31 11.97
CA GLY A 211 6.28 8.61 11.34
C GLY A 211 7.40 7.66 11.80
N ALA A 212 7.49 7.40 13.10
CA ALA A 212 8.41 6.43 13.67
C ALA A 212 8.12 5.01 13.18
N GLY A 213 6.84 4.62 13.19
CA GLY A 213 6.36 3.34 12.65
C GLY A 213 6.71 3.17 11.16
N ALA A 214 6.55 4.21 10.36
CA ALA A 214 6.88 4.21 8.94
C ALA A 214 8.38 4.02 8.68
N ALA A 215 9.23 4.73 9.43
CA ALA A 215 10.68 4.55 9.35
C ALA A 215 11.11 3.15 9.80
N GLY A 216 10.52 2.64 10.88
CA GLY A 216 10.72 1.28 11.37
C GLY A 216 10.32 0.22 10.33
N PHE A 217 9.15 0.37 9.72
CA PHE A 217 8.64 -0.53 8.68
C PHE A 217 9.58 -0.57 7.46
N GLY A 218 10.00 0.60 7.00
CA GLY A 218 10.94 0.69 5.90
C GLY A 218 12.32 0.07 6.20
N THR A 219 12.81 0.25 7.43
CA THR A 219 14.04 -0.36 7.93
C THR A 219 13.91 -1.87 7.99
N LEU A 220 12.79 -2.37 8.50
CA LEU A 220 12.45 -3.79 8.57
C LEU A 220 12.46 -4.45 7.19
N ILE A 221 11.79 -3.86 6.19
CA ILE A 221 11.82 -4.37 4.80
C ILE A 221 13.25 -4.49 4.27
N SER A 222 14.08 -3.49 4.56
CA SER A 222 15.46 -3.44 4.06
C SER A 222 16.37 -4.47 4.74
N TRP A 223 16.18 -4.65 6.05
CA TRP A 223 16.88 -5.62 6.87
C TRP A 223 16.47 -7.07 6.53
N VAL A 224 15.18 -7.36 6.41
CA VAL A 224 14.70 -8.68 5.97
C VAL A 224 15.21 -8.96 4.55
N GLY A 225 15.11 -7.98 3.65
CA GLY A 225 15.62 -8.12 2.29
C GLY A 225 17.13 -8.34 2.22
N SER A 226 17.94 -7.72 3.09
CA SER A 226 19.40 -7.98 3.12
C SER A 226 19.72 -9.37 3.66
N THR A 227 18.93 -9.85 4.63
CA THR A 227 19.06 -11.19 5.19
C THR A 227 18.76 -12.27 4.14
N PHE A 228 17.63 -12.16 3.43
CA PHE A 228 17.29 -13.08 2.34
C PHE A 228 18.28 -13.05 1.17
N ARG A 229 18.93 -11.91 0.91
CA ARG A 229 19.98 -11.82 -0.13
C ARG A 229 21.25 -12.61 0.20
N LYS A 230 21.52 -12.89 1.48
CA LYS A 230 22.65 -13.75 1.90
C LYS A 230 22.40 -15.23 1.61
N ILE A 231 21.15 -15.62 1.35
CA ILE A 231 20.78 -16.99 1.02
C ILE A 231 21.03 -17.20 -0.48
N HIS A 232 22.04 -18.01 -0.81
CA HIS A 232 22.51 -18.27 -2.18
C HIS A 232 21.63 -19.28 -2.93
N VAL A 233 20.33 -19.02 -2.98
CA VAL A 233 19.36 -19.78 -3.78
C VAL A 233 18.70 -18.91 -4.84
N GLY A 234 18.17 -19.53 -5.88
CA GLY A 234 17.41 -18.87 -6.93
C GLY A 234 16.19 -18.10 -6.40
N THR A 235 15.72 -17.13 -7.18
CA THR A 235 14.57 -16.27 -6.83
C THR A 235 13.29 -17.05 -6.53
N PRO A 236 12.92 -18.13 -7.27
CA PRO A 236 11.74 -18.94 -7.00
C PRO A 236 11.80 -19.58 -5.63
N LEU A 237 12.92 -20.24 -5.32
CA LEU A 237 13.08 -20.94 -4.04
C LEU A 237 13.13 -19.94 -2.88
N ARG A 238 13.82 -18.81 -3.05
CA ARG A 238 13.86 -17.75 -2.03
C ARG A 238 12.47 -17.20 -1.72
N ALA A 239 11.67 -16.90 -2.75
CA ALA A 239 10.32 -16.41 -2.59
C ALA A 239 9.40 -17.48 -1.97
N SER A 240 9.59 -18.75 -2.34
CA SER A 240 8.88 -19.88 -1.72
C SER A 240 9.23 -20.03 -0.23
N MET A 241 10.49 -19.86 0.17
CA MET A 241 10.89 -19.85 1.58
C MET A 241 10.20 -18.72 2.36
N GLY A 242 10.06 -17.54 1.76
CA GLY A 242 9.27 -16.47 2.36
C GLY A 242 7.80 -16.84 2.54
N GLY A 243 7.20 -17.45 1.51
CA GLY A 243 5.84 -17.98 1.57
C GLY A 243 5.66 -19.05 2.66
N LEU A 244 6.60 -20.00 2.78
CA LEU A 244 6.62 -21.00 3.84
C LEU A 244 6.67 -20.34 5.22
N LEU A 245 7.60 -19.39 5.44
CA LEU A 245 7.71 -18.68 6.71
C LEU A 245 6.41 -17.94 7.07
N LEU A 246 5.83 -17.22 6.11
CA LEU A 246 4.53 -16.55 6.31
C LEU A 246 3.42 -17.54 6.66
N GLY A 247 3.36 -18.64 5.93
CA GLY A 247 2.38 -19.68 6.13
C GLY A 247 2.52 -20.40 7.47
N THR A 248 3.75 -20.62 7.95
CA THR A 248 3.99 -21.17 9.29
C THR A 248 3.56 -20.22 10.40
N VAL A 249 3.80 -18.91 10.25
CA VAL A 249 3.33 -17.90 11.19
C VAL A 249 1.80 -17.79 11.15
N ALA A 250 1.20 -17.88 9.97
CA ALA A 250 -0.26 -17.92 9.80
C ALA A 250 -0.89 -19.16 10.45
N PHE A 251 -0.28 -20.32 10.28
CA PHE A 251 -0.71 -21.55 10.93
C PHE A 251 -0.60 -21.47 12.45
N ALA A 252 0.53 -20.97 12.97
CA ALA A 252 0.69 -20.76 14.41
C ALA A 252 -0.34 -19.76 14.97
N TRP A 253 -0.63 -18.67 14.24
CA TRP A 253 -1.68 -17.74 14.61
C TRP A 253 -3.05 -18.42 14.69
N HIS A 254 -3.40 -19.24 13.70
CA HIS A 254 -4.66 -19.96 13.66
C HIS A 254 -4.81 -20.96 14.82
N LEU A 255 -3.71 -21.59 15.27
CA LEU A 255 -3.74 -22.47 16.45
C LEU A 255 -3.96 -21.72 17.77
N ILE A 256 -3.43 -20.49 17.88
CA ILE A 256 -3.55 -19.67 19.09
C ILE A 256 -4.90 -18.95 19.13
N ALA A 257 -5.36 -18.47 17.98
CA ALA A 257 -6.64 -17.78 17.81
C ALA A 257 -7.73 -18.80 17.44
N SER A 258 -8.03 -19.72 18.35
CA SER A 258 -8.88 -20.91 18.15
C SER A 258 -10.32 -20.65 17.67
N ASP A 259 -10.82 -19.41 17.78
CA ASP A 259 -12.15 -19.00 17.30
C ASP A 259 -12.14 -18.33 15.91
N ALA A 260 -10.97 -18.16 15.29
CA ALA A 260 -10.87 -17.50 13.99
C ALA A 260 -11.12 -18.49 12.84
N THR A 261 -12.36 -18.54 12.35
CA THR A 261 -12.71 -19.17 11.06
C THR A 261 -12.10 -18.44 9.87
N ASP A 262 -11.66 -17.19 10.08
CA ASP A 262 -11.11 -16.32 9.06
C ASP A 262 -9.58 -16.44 8.93
N LEU A 263 -9.08 -16.09 7.74
CA LEU A 263 -7.64 -15.99 7.51
C LEU A 263 -6.99 -14.99 8.49
N PRO A 264 -5.74 -15.25 8.93
CA PRO A 264 -5.02 -14.31 9.77
C PRO A 264 -4.98 -12.89 9.19
N PRO A 265 -5.19 -11.86 10.03
CA PRO A 265 -5.46 -10.49 9.58
C PRO A 265 -4.30 -9.85 8.82
N PHE A 266 -3.09 -10.39 8.97
CA PHE A 266 -1.88 -9.88 8.30
C PHE A 266 -1.66 -10.44 6.88
N LEU A 267 -2.41 -11.44 6.44
CA LEU A 267 -2.28 -12.01 5.09
C LEU A 267 -2.94 -11.12 4.01
N GLY A 268 -2.47 -11.25 2.77
CA GLY A 268 -3.05 -10.55 1.61
C GLY A 268 -3.07 -9.02 1.76
N LYS A 269 -4.17 -8.40 1.32
CA LYS A 269 -4.36 -6.93 1.32
C LYS A 269 -4.79 -6.36 2.68
N SER A 270 -5.51 -7.14 3.48
CA SER A 270 -6.11 -6.73 4.76
C SER A 270 -7.16 -5.60 4.70
N TYR A 271 -7.85 -5.43 3.57
CA TYR A 271 -8.87 -4.37 3.45
C TYR A 271 -10.09 -4.60 4.34
N ASP A 272 -10.52 -5.85 4.52
CA ASP A 272 -11.66 -6.15 5.39
C ASP A 272 -11.36 -5.80 6.84
N GLN A 273 -10.12 -6.05 7.29
CA GLN A 273 -9.69 -5.70 8.63
C GLN A 273 -9.51 -4.18 8.78
N ILE A 274 -9.11 -3.44 7.74
CA ILE A 274 -9.17 -1.98 7.77
C ILE A 274 -10.61 -1.50 7.98
N ARG A 275 -11.59 -2.09 7.29
CA ARG A 275 -13.02 -1.71 7.47
C ARG A 275 -13.46 -1.92 8.91
N ILE A 276 -13.15 -3.08 9.50
CA ILE A 276 -13.45 -3.39 10.90
C ILE A 276 -12.81 -2.36 11.85
N LEU A 277 -11.56 -1.95 11.62
CA LEU A 277 -10.89 -0.94 12.46
C LEU A 277 -11.46 0.47 12.32
N LEU A 278 -12.21 0.74 11.25
CA LEU A 278 -12.87 2.02 11.00
C LEU A 278 -14.33 2.05 11.47
N GLU A 279 -14.83 0.95 12.05
CA GLU A 279 -16.16 0.88 12.65
C GLU A 279 -16.10 1.26 14.14
N PRO A 280 -16.81 2.32 14.58
CA PRO A 280 -16.82 2.73 16.00
C PRO A 280 -17.27 1.61 16.95
N LEU A 281 -18.28 0.84 16.56
CA LEU A 281 -18.81 -0.30 17.33
C LEU A 281 -17.75 -1.37 17.63
N HIS A 282 -16.68 -1.46 16.84
CA HIS A 282 -15.62 -2.43 17.06
C HIS A 282 -14.85 -2.19 18.38
N TYR A 283 -14.87 -0.96 18.87
CA TYR A 283 -14.16 -0.53 20.08
C TYR A 283 -15.06 -0.59 21.33
N GLU A 284 -16.38 -0.67 21.16
CA GLU A 284 -17.33 -0.72 22.28
C GLU A 284 -17.18 -2.00 23.10
N GLY A 285 -17.20 -1.85 24.44
CA GLY A 285 -17.07 -2.99 25.37
C GLY A 285 -15.68 -3.65 25.41
N GLN A 286 -14.71 -3.14 24.64
CA GLN A 286 -13.34 -3.65 24.67
C GLN A 286 -12.60 -3.25 25.94
N THR A 287 -11.56 -4.00 26.28
CA THR A 287 -10.69 -3.72 27.44
C THR A 287 -9.32 -3.22 26.98
N TRP A 288 -8.50 -2.68 27.90
CA TRP A 288 -7.14 -2.20 27.59
C TRP A 288 -6.25 -3.23 26.86
N ARG A 289 -6.51 -4.54 27.01
CA ARG A 289 -5.82 -5.62 26.29
C ARG A 289 -5.95 -5.50 24.78
N PHE A 290 -7.04 -4.88 24.30
CA PHE A 290 -7.31 -4.65 22.90
C PHE A 290 -6.23 -3.77 22.23
N VAL A 291 -5.66 -2.79 22.95
CA VAL A 291 -4.51 -2.00 22.48
C VAL A 291 -3.33 -2.92 22.12
N GLY A 292 -3.03 -3.88 22.99
CA GLY A 292 -1.96 -4.86 22.76
C GLY A 292 -2.22 -5.72 21.53
N LEU A 293 -3.46 -6.14 21.31
CA LEU A 293 -3.86 -6.89 20.12
C LEU A 293 -3.68 -6.07 18.84
N LEU A 294 -4.12 -4.81 18.83
CA LEU A 294 -3.98 -3.91 17.68
C LEU A 294 -2.51 -3.69 17.31
N ILE A 295 -1.65 -3.43 18.29
CA ILE A 295 -0.21 -3.30 18.07
C ILE A 295 0.38 -4.62 17.55
N LEU A 296 -0.01 -5.76 18.13
CA LEU A 296 0.45 -7.08 17.70
C LEU A 296 0.11 -7.35 16.22
N VAL A 297 -1.15 -7.12 15.80
CA VAL A 297 -1.54 -7.34 14.39
C VAL A 297 -0.88 -6.36 13.44
N GLY A 298 -0.68 -5.09 13.86
CA GLY A 298 0.08 -4.10 13.08
C GLY A 298 1.54 -4.52 12.86
N VAL A 299 2.22 -4.98 13.92
CA VAL A 299 3.59 -5.50 13.82
C VAL A 299 3.64 -6.77 12.99
N ALA A 300 2.69 -7.69 13.17
CA ALA A 300 2.57 -8.90 12.36
C ALA A 300 2.40 -8.57 10.87
N LYS A 301 1.60 -7.55 10.52
CA LYS A 301 1.49 -7.06 9.12
C LYS A 301 2.82 -6.53 8.59
N GLY A 302 3.51 -5.73 9.39
CA GLY A 302 4.83 -5.20 9.03
C GLY A 302 5.84 -6.31 8.74
N MET A 303 5.94 -7.30 9.64
CA MET A 303 6.80 -8.47 9.46
C MET A 303 6.39 -9.32 8.27
N ALA A 304 5.09 -9.61 8.12
CA ALA A 304 4.58 -10.40 7.01
C ALA A 304 4.90 -9.76 5.66
N THR A 305 4.74 -8.44 5.57
CA THR A 305 5.08 -7.68 4.37
C THR A 305 6.59 -7.68 4.14
N ALA A 306 7.41 -7.47 5.18
CA ALA A 306 8.86 -7.49 5.05
C ALA A 306 9.39 -8.86 4.56
N VAL A 307 8.83 -9.97 5.04
CA VAL A 307 9.15 -11.33 4.55
C VAL A 307 8.67 -11.52 3.11
N THR A 308 7.46 -11.07 2.77
CA THR A 308 6.92 -11.16 1.41
C THR A 308 7.84 -10.47 0.40
N PHE A 309 8.23 -9.23 0.67
CA PHE A 309 9.08 -8.45 -0.25
C PHE A 309 10.56 -8.84 -0.17
N GLY A 310 11.07 -9.13 1.03
CA GLY A 310 12.47 -9.47 1.25
C GLY A 310 12.86 -10.81 0.63
N SER A 311 11.94 -11.78 0.64
CA SER A 311 12.13 -13.11 0.04
C SER A 311 12.05 -13.11 -1.50
N GLY A 312 11.47 -12.07 -2.10
CA GLY A 312 11.36 -11.95 -3.56
C GLY A 312 9.93 -11.96 -4.10
N GLY A 313 8.91 -11.84 -3.25
CA GLY A 313 7.53 -11.61 -3.68
C GLY A 313 7.33 -10.30 -4.47
N SER A 314 6.11 -10.12 -4.98
CA SER A 314 5.72 -8.97 -5.80
C SER A 314 4.40 -8.40 -5.35
N GLY A 315 4.30 -7.08 -5.26
CA GLY A 315 3.09 -6.40 -4.84
C GLY A 315 3.35 -4.92 -4.50
N GLY A 316 2.37 -4.29 -3.88
CA GLY A 316 2.39 -2.92 -3.39
C GLY A 316 2.54 -2.86 -1.88
N LEU A 317 3.18 -1.80 -1.39
CA LEU A 317 3.35 -1.53 0.04
C LEU A 317 2.25 -0.62 0.61
N PHE A 318 1.34 -0.15 -0.24
CA PHE A 318 0.31 0.80 0.12
C PHE A 318 -0.72 0.20 1.10
N ALA A 319 -1.33 -0.96 0.76
CA ALA A 319 -2.27 -1.64 1.66
C ALA A 319 -1.67 -2.00 3.04
N PRO A 320 -0.46 -2.59 3.13
CA PRO A 320 0.19 -2.81 4.42
C PRO A 320 0.39 -1.54 5.25
N SER A 321 0.81 -0.43 4.63
CA SER A 321 0.95 0.86 5.32
C SER A 321 -0.38 1.37 5.85
N LEU A 322 -1.46 1.26 5.06
CA LEU A 322 -2.80 1.64 5.49
C LEU A 322 -3.23 0.82 6.73
N PHE A 323 -3.08 -0.50 6.68
CA PHE A 323 -3.45 -1.39 7.79
C PHE A 323 -2.64 -1.12 9.06
N MET A 324 -1.32 -0.98 8.93
CA MET A 324 -0.46 -0.66 10.08
C MET A 324 -0.84 0.69 10.70
N GLY A 325 -1.14 1.69 9.87
CA GLY A 325 -1.59 3.00 10.35
C GLY A 325 -2.94 2.95 11.03
N ALA A 326 -3.90 2.19 10.49
CA ALA A 326 -5.20 1.97 11.11
C ALA A 326 -5.07 1.29 12.48
N ALA A 327 -4.19 0.29 12.59
CA ALA A 327 -3.93 -0.41 13.85
C ALA A 327 -3.27 0.51 14.90
N VAL A 328 -2.25 1.30 14.51
CA VAL A 328 -1.60 2.28 15.41
C VAL A 328 -2.58 3.37 15.82
N GLY A 329 -3.34 3.91 14.88
CA GLY A 329 -4.33 4.95 15.13
C GLY A 329 -5.47 4.48 16.02
N GLY A 330 -6.03 3.29 15.75
CA GLY A 330 -7.07 2.69 16.59
C GLY A 330 -6.57 2.37 18.00
N ALA A 331 -5.36 1.86 18.14
CA ALA A 331 -4.73 1.59 19.44
C ALA A 331 -4.53 2.88 20.24
N PHE A 332 -4.04 3.93 19.58
CA PHE A 332 -3.85 5.24 20.20
C PHE A 332 -5.18 5.90 20.58
N GLY A 333 -6.15 5.93 19.65
CA GLY A 333 -7.47 6.50 19.90
C GLY A 333 -8.19 5.82 21.05
N PHE A 334 -8.17 4.48 21.09
CA PHE A 334 -8.75 3.71 22.18
C PHE A 334 -8.05 3.97 23.51
N LEU A 335 -6.72 4.12 23.52
CA LEU A 335 -6.00 4.46 24.75
C LEU A 335 -6.40 5.84 25.29
N VAL A 336 -6.48 6.85 24.43
CA VAL A 336 -6.87 8.21 24.83
C VAL A 336 -8.33 8.21 25.33
N GLU A 337 -9.19 7.33 24.78
CA GLU A 337 -10.60 7.19 25.17
C GLU A 337 -10.70 6.67 26.61
N GLN A 338 -9.95 5.61 26.91
CA GLN A 338 -9.89 5.01 28.24
C GLN A 338 -9.34 5.96 29.31
N VAL A 339 -8.51 6.92 28.94
CA VAL A 339 -7.98 7.95 29.86
C VAL A 339 -8.98 9.10 30.08
N GLY A 340 -10.10 9.12 29.35
CA GLY A 340 -11.11 10.18 29.42
C GLY A 340 -10.65 11.49 28.76
N TRP A 341 -9.63 11.41 27.90
CA TRP A 341 -9.06 12.55 27.15
C TRP A 341 -9.59 12.62 25.71
N LEU A 342 -10.67 11.88 25.38
CA LEU A 342 -11.44 12.07 24.15
C LEU A 342 -12.68 12.93 24.43
N PRO A 343 -12.64 14.23 24.12
CA PRO A 343 -13.80 15.09 24.26
C PRO A 343 -14.84 14.92 23.14
N SER A 344 -14.50 14.33 21.98
CA SER A 344 -15.37 14.45 20.79
C SER A 344 -15.22 13.44 19.64
N ALA A 345 -14.09 12.74 19.52
CA ALA A 345 -13.84 11.80 18.43
C ALA A 345 -14.09 10.34 18.87
N SER A 346 -14.17 9.39 17.93
CA SER A 346 -14.12 7.96 18.24
C SER A 346 -12.73 7.37 17.96
N PRO A 347 -12.35 6.23 18.56
CA PRO A 347 -11.09 5.54 18.21
C PRO A 347 -10.95 5.24 16.71
N ALA A 348 -12.06 4.96 16.03
CA ALA A 348 -12.10 4.74 14.59
C ALA A 348 -11.68 5.99 13.78
N HIS A 349 -11.95 7.20 14.29
CA HIS A 349 -11.46 8.45 13.70
C HIS A 349 -9.92 8.50 13.73
N TYR A 350 -9.30 8.17 14.88
CA TYR A 350 -7.84 8.07 14.99
C TYR A 350 -7.26 6.96 14.10
N ALA A 351 -7.95 5.83 13.95
CA ALA A 351 -7.56 4.79 13.01
C ALA A 351 -7.51 5.32 11.56
N LEU A 352 -8.50 6.10 11.13
CA LEU A 352 -8.52 6.72 9.80
C LEU A 352 -7.34 7.68 9.62
N VAL A 353 -7.12 8.58 10.58
CA VAL A 353 -6.01 9.53 10.53
C VAL A 353 -4.67 8.80 10.54
N GLY A 354 -4.51 7.78 11.37
CA GLY A 354 -3.31 6.95 11.45
C GLY A 354 -3.02 6.20 10.15
N MET A 355 -4.06 5.66 9.51
CA MET A 355 -3.98 4.99 8.21
C MET A 355 -3.34 5.92 7.16
N GLY A 356 -3.81 7.15 7.04
CA GLY A 356 -3.23 8.15 6.12
C GLY A 356 -1.84 8.63 6.55
N ALA A 357 -1.62 8.89 7.83
CA ALA A 357 -0.33 9.36 8.34
C ALA A 357 0.81 8.33 8.14
N MET A 358 0.54 7.05 8.35
CA MET A 358 1.49 5.97 8.10
C MET A 358 1.83 5.84 6.60
N VAL A 359 0.84 5.97 5.71
CA VAL A 359 1.09 6.06 4.27
C VAL A 359 1.97 7.25 3.92
N ALA A 360 1.66 8.43 4.46
CA ALA A 360 2.45 9.64 4.23
C ALA A 360 3.91 9.41 4.64
N GLY A 361 4.14 8.93 5.86
CA GLY A 361 5.46 8.62 6.38
C GLY A 361 6.21 7.55 5.58
N THR A 362 5.53 6.49 5.12
CA THR A 362 6.21 5.39 4.38
C THR A 362 6.58 5.79 2.94
N THR A 363 5.74 6.60 2.30
CA THR A 363 5.92 7.03 0.90
C THR A 363 6.67 8.35 0.75
N HIS A 364 6.79 9.14 1.84
CA HIS A 364 7.24 10.53 1.84
C HIS A 364 6.39 11.48 0.99
N ALA A 365 5.10 11.18 0.84
CA ALA A 365 4.15 11.88 -0.03
C ALA A 365 2.88 12.27 0.73
N PRO A 366 2.90 13.39 1.49
CA PRO A 366 1.77 13.82 2.29
C PRO A 366 0.52 14.15 1.46
N LEU A 367 0.64 14.86 0.32
CA LEU A 367 -0.55 15.25 -0.45
C LEU A 367 -1.29 14.03 -0.98
N THR A 368 -0.54 13.08 -1.52
CA THR A 368 -1.04 11.78 -1.97
C THR A 368 -1.80 11.06 -0.86
N ALA A 369 -1.23 10.99 0.35
CA ALA A 369 -1.84 10.31 1.48
C ALA A 369 -3.12 10.98 1.97
N ILE A 370 -3.12 12.32 2.04
CA ILE A 370 -4.27 13.13 2.47
C ILE A 370 -5.45 12.92 1.52
N PHE A 371 -5.24 13.13 0.21
CA PHE A 371 -6.31 12.98 -0.78
C PHE A 371 -6.75 11.52 -0.94
N LEU A 372 -5.83 10.56 -0.80
CA LEU A 372 -6.21 9.16 -0.84
C LEU A 372 -7.14 8.81 0.32
N ALA A 373 -6.75 9.11 1.55
CA ALA A 373 -7.56 8.78 2.73
C ALA A 373 -8.94 9.45 2.64
N TYR A 374 -9.00 10.69 2.17
CA TYR A 374 -10.28 11.35 1.88
C TYR A 374 -11.09 10.61 0.82
N GLU A 375 -10.54 10.30 -0.36
CA GLU A 375 -11.34 9.71 -1.44
C GLU A 375 -11.76 8.26 -1.17
N ILE A 376 -10.94 7.46 -0.46
CA ILE A 376 -11.28 6.08 -0.10
C ILE A 376 -12.28 5.97 1.04
N THR A 377 -12.48 7.03 1.83
CA THR A 377 -13.43 7.05 2.96
C THR A 377 -14.63 7.96 2.75
N ARG A 378 -14.45 9.04 1.99
CA ARG A 378 -15.38 10.18 1.81
C ARG A 378 -15.75 10.91 3.09
N SER A 379 -14.93 10.78 4.13
CA SER A 379 -15.08 11.54 5.36
C SER A 379 -14.28 12.84 5.27
N TYR A 380 -14.95 13.99 5.31
CA TYR A 380 -14.28 15.29 5.33
C TYR A 380 -13.82 15.70 6.73
N SER A 381 -14.47 15.20 7.79
CA SER A 381 -14.17 15.57 9.18
C SER A 381 -12.73 15.27 9.58
N VAL A 382 -12.14 14.24 8.98
CA VAL A 382 -10.77 13.79 9.25
C VAL A 382 -9.69 14.56 8.48
N MET A 383 -10.06 15.45 7.55
CA MET A 383 -9.11 16.10 6.63
C MET A 383 -8.07 16.94 7.39
N LEU A 384 -8.52 17.84 8.27
CA LEU A 384 -7.64 18.72 9.05
C LEU A 384 -6.68 17.94 9.98
N PRO A 385 -7.15 17.01 10.84
CA PRO A 385 -6.24 16.23 11.68
C PRO A 385 -5.29 15.37 10.86
N LEU A 386 -5.75 14.83 9.72
CA LEU A 386 -4.90 14.06 8.82
C LEU A 386 -3.80 14.91 8.18
N MET A 387 -4.10 16.12 7.72
CA MET A 387 -3.07 17.02 7.16
C MET A 387 -1.94 17.26 8.17
N LEU A 388 -2.30 17.54 9.43
CA LEU A 388 -1.34 17.75 10.51
C LEU A 388 -0.51 16.49 10.79
N ALA A 389 -1.18 15.36 11.02
CA ALA A 389 -0.51 14.10 11.36
C ALA A 389 0.37 13.59 10.20
N ALA A 390 -0.08 13.73 8.95
CA ALA A 390 0.65 13.28 7.76
C ALA A 390 1.94 14.08 7.53
N VAL A 391 1.90 15.41 7.65
CA VAL A 391 3.09 16.26 7.50
C VAL A 391 4.12 15.93 8.58
N LEU A 392 3.67 15.78 9.83
CA LEU A 392 4.55 15.41 10.93
C LEU A 392 5.12 14.00 10.75
N ALA A 393 4.30 13.02 10.35
CA ALA A 393 4.75 11.66 10.08
C ALA A 393 5.85 11.64 9.00
N VAL A 394 5.70 12.44 7.94
CA VAL A 394 6.74 12.59 6.90
C VAL A 394 8.01 13.22 7.46
N ALA A 395 7.90 14.28 8.27
CA ALA A 395 9.06 14.94 8.87
C ALA A 395 9.85 13.99 9.77
N ILE A 396 9.17 13.25 10.64
CA ILE A 396 9.77 12.25 11.54
C ILE A 396 10.35 11.09 10.73
N ALA A 397 9.60 10.55 9.77
CA ALA A 397 10.08 9.44 8.94
C ALA A 397 11.36 9.83 8.19
N ARG A 398 11.45 11.04 7.63
CA ARG A 398 12.64 11.55 6.95
C ARG A 398 13.83 11.76 7.89
N ALA A 399 13.58 12.23 9.10
CA ALA A 399 14.61 12.42 10.12
C ALA A 399 15.25 11.08 10.53
N LEU A 400 14.42 10.03 10.68
CA LEU A 400 14.88 8.69 11.04
C LEU A 400 15.43 7.91 9.83
N ARG A 401 14.88 8.15 8.65
CA ARG A 401 15.21 7.44 7.42
C ARG A 401 15.09 8.34 6.19
N ARG A 402 16.23 8.61 5.55
CA ARG A 402 16.28 9.49 4.36
C ARG A 402 15.46 8.99 3.17
N ASP A 403 15.51 7.69 2.89
CA ASP A 403 14.85 7.08 1.73
C ASP A 403 13.43 6.60 2.07
N SER A 404 12.47 6.87 1.17
CA SER A 404 11.15 6.26 1.23
C SER A 404 11.20 4.80 0.78
N VAL A 405 10.09 4.08 0.95
CA VAL A 405 9.99 2.70 0.45
C VAL A 405 10.22 2.58 -1.06
N TYR A 406 9.95 3.64 -1.83
CA TYR A 406 10.14 3.65 -3.28
C TYR A 406 11.54 4.06 -3.72
N THR A 407 12.23 4.93 -2.97
CA THR A 407 13.58 5.40 -3.32
C THR A 407 14.69 4.52 -2.78
N ALA A 408 14.46 3.72 -1.73
CA ALA A 408 15.50 2.91 -1.09
C ALA A 408 16.19 1.90 -2.03
N SER A 409 15.50 1.33 -3.02
CA SER A 409 16.15 0.48 -4.04
C SER A 409 16.95 1.29 -5.05
N LEU A 410 16.50 2.51 -5.38
CA LEU A 410 17.18 3.42 -6.30
C LEU A 410 18.48 3.93 -5.69
N SER A 411 18.45 4.36 -4.43
CA SER A 411 19.62 4.83 -3.69
C SER A 411 20.71 3.75 -3.60
N ARG A 412 20.31 2.47 -3.40
CA ARG A 412 21.24 1.32 -3.45
C ARG A 412 21.85 1.08 -4.84
N ALA A 413 21.12 1.42 -5.90
CA ALA A 413 21.61 1.39 -7.28
C ALA A 413 22.40 2.65 -7.69
N GLY A 414 22.76 3.51 -6.72
CA GLY A 414 23.50 4.75 -6.96
C GLY A 414 22.67 5.88 -7.59
N ILE A 415 21.33 5.75 -7.62
CA ILE A 415 20.42 6.80 -8.10
C ILE A 415 19.86 7.52 -6.89
N ARG A 416 20.38 8.71 -6.60
CA ARG A 416 19.86 9.57 -5.52
C ARG A 416 18.89 10.57 -6.12
N LEU A 417 17.64 10.50 -5.71
CA LEU A 417 16.66 11.52 -6.06
C LEU A 417 16.81 12.67 -5.06
N GLY A 418 16.82 13.91 -5.54
CA GLY A 418 16.93 15.11 -4.70
C GLY A 418 15.77 15.23 -3.69
N PRO A 419 15.81 16.14 -2.71
CA PRO A 419 14.67 16.43 -1.84
C PRO A 419 13.44 16.96 -2.62
N ILE A 420 12.23 16.83 -2.06
CA ILE A 420 10.99 17.37 -2.67
C ILE A 420 11.05 18.89 -2.84
N SER A 421 11.95 19.60 -2.14
CA SER A 421 12.23 21.02 -2.37
C SER A 421 12.73 21.35 -3.78
N ASP A 422 13.10 20.33 -4.58
CA ASP A 422 13.50 20.49 -5.97
C ASP A 422 12.29 20.41 -6.95
N LEU A 423 11.04 20.33 -6.44
CA LEU A 423 9.80 20.29 -7.24
C LEU A 423 9.37 21.66 -7.78
#